data_AF-A0A6A7LKA9-F1
#
_entry.id   AF-A0A6A7LKA9-F1
#
_cell.length_a   1.000
_cell.length_b   1.000
_cell.length_c   1.000
_cell.angle_alpha   90.00
_cell.angle_beta   90.00
_cell.angle_gamma   90.00
#
_symmetry.space_group_name_H-M   'P 1'
#
loop_
_entity.id
_entity.type
_entity.pdbx_description
1 polymer ?
#
loop_
_entity_poly.entity_id
_entity_poly.type
_entity_poly.pdbx_seq_one_letter_code
_entity_poly.pdbx_strand_id
1 'polypeptide(L)'
;MTYQAPAAFTYSVLILLAMFLILQPILGNSAYASTSPSTQIPESYMSSCIIYDPEENAIIITCQSASLSDIYAIVGDQNVLLKEDDHVGVDFISGNIEGDSDNVWQLNAGITVAENATLYINSTDTSWLKILADG
;
A
#
# COMPACT_ATOMS: atom_id res chain seq x y z
N MET A 1 23.44 -74.43 -11.18
CA MET A 1 24.37 -73.31 -11.49
C MET A 1 23.55 -72.04 -11.51
N THR A 2 23.55 -71.27 -10.41
CA THR A 2 22.82 -70.00 -10.31
C THR A 2 23.83 -68.86 -10.41
N TYR A 3 23.68 -68.04 -11.46
CA TYR A 3 24.55 -66.91 -11.78
C TYR A 3 24.16 -65.72 -10.90
N GLN A 4 25.07 -65.29 -10.03
CA GLN A 4 24.88 -64.12 -9.17
C GLN A 4 25.65 -62.94 -9.76
N ALA A 5 24.92 -61.95 -10.26
CA ALA A 5 25.51 -60.72 -10.79
C ALA A 5 26.06 -59.85 -9.64
N PRO A 6 27.21 -59.16 -9.82
CA PRO A 6 27.82 -58.38 -8.76
C PRO A 6 27.05 -57.09 -8.47
N ALA A 7 26.64 -56.90 -7.23
CA ALA A 7 25.90 -55.74 -6.71
C ALA A 7 26.65 -54.38 -6.81
N ALA A 8 27.87 -54.35 -7.35
CA ALA A 8 28.67 -53.15 -7.49
C ALA A 8 28.16 -52.17 -8.57
N PHE A 9 27.43 -52.68 -9.57
CA PHE A 9 26.97 -51.85 -10.70
C PHE A 9 25.75 -51.00 -10.37
N THR A 10 24.93 -51.35 -9.37
CA THR A 10 23.70 -50.61 -9.04
C THR A 10 23.98 -49.32 -8.27
N TYR A 11 24.96 -49.35 -7.35
CA TYR A 11 25.31 -48.18 -6.55
C TYR A 11 26.01 -47.08 -7.36
N SER A 12 26.83 -47.45 -8.36
CA SER A 12 27.48 -46.46 -9.24
C SER A 12 26.47 -45.65 -10.04
N VAL A 13 25.39 -46.28 -10.53
CA VAL A 13 24.33 -45.59 -11.28
C VAL A 13 23.55 -44.65 -10.38
N LEU A 14 23.25 -45.05 -9.14
CA LEU A 14 22.55 -44.21 -8.17
C LEU A 14 23.36 -42.97 -7.76
N ILE A 15 24.68 -43.12 -7.59
CA ILE A 15 25.57 -41.99 -7.25
C ILE A 15 25.68 -40.99 -8.41
N LEU A 16 25.77 -41.48 -9.64
CA LEU A 16 25.79 -40.61 -10.84
C LEU A 16 24.46 -39.86 -11.04
N LEU A 17 23.32 -40.50 -10.77
CA LEU A 17 22.00 -39.87 -10.87
C LEU A 17 21.82 -38.77 -9.81
N ALA A 18 22.29 -39.01 -8.58
CA ALA A 18 22.24 -38.03 -7.50
C ALA A 18 23.09 -36.79 -7.80
N MET A 19 24.30 -36.96 -8.36
CA MET A 19 25.16 -35.83 -8.76
C MET A 19 24.56 -34.97 -9.89
N PHE A 20 23.76 -35.55 -10.79
CA PHE A 20 23.14 -34.81 -11.88
C PHE A 20 21.97 -33.91 -11.41
N LEU A 21 21.31 -34.26 -10.30
CA LEU A 21 20.20 -33.48 -9.73
C LEU A 21 20.66 -32.23 -8.95
N ILE A 22 21.89 -32.23 -8.42
CA ILE A 22 22.46 -31.09 -7.67
C ILE A 22 23.18 -30.07 -8.57
N LEU A 23 23.36 -30.38 -9.86
CA LEU A 23 24.05 -29.51 -10.83
C LEU A 23 23.10 -28.95 -11.89
N GLN A 24 21.86 -28.61 -11.51
CA GLN A 24 21.00 -27.78 -12.35
C GLN A 24 21.08 -26.34 -11.85
N PRO A 25 21.87 -25.46 -12.51
CA PRO A 25 21.66 -24.03 -12.34
C PRO A 25 20.26 -23.71 -12.86
N ILE A 26 19.47 -23.05 -12.02
CA ILE A 26 18.13 -22.57 -12.34
C ILE A 26 18.29 -21.57 -13.49
N LEU A 27 18.17 -22.03 -14.74
CA LEU A 27 17.85 -21.14 -15.86
C LEU A 27 16.46 -20.60 -15.57
N GLY A 28 16.42 -19.45 -14.91
CA GLY A 28 15.21 -18.67 -14.69
C GLY A 28 14.68 -18.23 -16.05
N ASN A 29 13.72 -19.01 -16.57
CA ASN A 29 12.83 -18.59 -17.63
C ASN A 29 12.06 -17.36 -17.13
N SER A 30 12.47 -16.17 -17.56
CA SER A 30 11.66 -14.97 -17.49
C SER A 30 11.06 -14.75 -18.88
N ALA A 31 9.75 -14.98 -18.99
CA ALA A 31 8.79 -14.29 -19.86
C ALA A 31 7.53 -15.13 -20.05
N TYR A 32 6.70 -15.23 -19.01
CA TYR A 32 5.26 -15.27 -19.26
C TYR A 32 4.84 -13.81 -19.45
N ALA A 33 4.74 -13.40 -20.71
CA ALA A 33 4.08 -12.16 -21.06
C ALA A 33 2.58 -12.34 -20.77
N SER A 34 2.17 -11.93 -19.57
CA SER A 34 0.76 -11.67 -19.29
C SER A 34 0.36 -10.41 -20.04
N THR A 35 -0.36 -10.57 -21.15
CA THR A 35 -1.21 -9.49 -21.66
C THR A 35 -2.33 -9.25 -20.65
N SER A 36 -2.09 -8.36 -19.70
CA SER A 36 -3.17 -7.70 -18.96
C SER A 36 -3.89 -6.75 -19.91
N PRO A 37 -5.24 -6.62 -19.83
CA PRO A 37 -5.93 -5.54 -20.50
C PRO A 37 -5.40 -4.22 -19.92
N SER A 38 -4.75 -3.44 -20.79
CA SER A 38 -4.38 -2.06 -20.50
C SER A 38 -5.67 -1.26 -20.39
N THR A 39 -6.20 -1.17 -19.18
CA THR A 39 -7.00 -0.01 -18.79
C THR A 39 -6.03 1.16 -18.81
N GLN A 40 -6.22 2.07 -19.76
CA GLN A 40 -5.50 3.33 -19.83
C GLN A 40 -5.92 4.15 -18.59
N ILE A 41 -5.20 3.98 -17.49
CA ILE A 41 -5.21 4.92 -16.39
C ILE A 41 -4.58 6.20 -16.97
N PRO A 42 -5.27 7.37 -16.88
CA PRO A 42 -4.74 8.60 -17.45
C PRO A 42 -3.34 8.88 -16.88
N GLU A 43 -2.40 9.23 -17.76
CA GLU A 43 -1.02 9.60 -17.48
C GLU A 43 -0.89 10.92 -16.68
N SER A 44 -1.55 10.98 -15.53
CA SER A 44 -1.42 12.02 -14.50
C SER A 44 -0.80 11.47 -13.20
N TYR A 45 -0.58 10.16 -13.11
CA TYR A 45 -0.05 9.45 -11.92
C TYR A 45 1.49 9.41 -11.84
N MET A 46 2.18 10.36 -12.47
CA MET A 46 3.63 10.45 -12.35
C MET A 46 4.01 11.09 -11.00
N SER A 47 4.60 10.25 -10.13
CA SER A 47 5.41 10.56 -8.92
C SER A 47 4.73 10.99 -7.61
N SER A 48 3.44 10.73 -7.39
CA SER A 48 2.90 10.82 -6.02
C SER A 48 3.16 9.53 -5.25
N CYS A 49 3.76 9.65 -4.06
CA CYS A 49 3.93 8.53 -3.12
C CYS A 49 2.68 8.28 -2.26
N ILE A 50 1.61 9.04 -2.49
CA ILE A 50 0.27 8.86 -1.90
C ILE A 50 -0.69 8.53 -3.05
N ILE A 51 -1.38 7.39 -2.93
CA ILE A 51 -2.31 6.87 -3.93
C ILE A 51 -3.61 6.52 -3.21
N TYR A 52 -4.78 6.87 -3.78
CA TYR A 52 -6.06 6.34 -3.33
C TYR A 52 -6.51 5.21 -4.25
N ASP A 53 -6.79 4.05 -3.66
CA ASP A 53 -7.39 2.90 -4.31
C ASP A 53 -8.89 2.86 -4.00
N PRO A 54 -9.78 3.17 -4.97
CA PRO A 54 -11.21 3.16 -4.76
C PRO A 54 -11.82 1.76 -4.67
N GLU A 55 -11.13 0.71 -5.13
CA GLU A 55 -11.64 -0.68 -5.04
C GLU A 55 -11.55 -1.21 -3.61
N GLU A 56 -10.42 -0.92 -2.95
CA GLU A 56 -10.17 -1.28 -1.55
C GLU A 56 -10.60 -0.17 -0.56
N ASN A 57 -11.13 0.95 -1.08
CA ASN A 57 -11.40 2.18 -0.34
C ASN A 57 -10.22 2.55 0.60
N ALA A 58 -9.01 2.61 0.06
CA ALA A 58 -7.79 2.71 0.85
C ALA A 58 -6.77 3.72 0.28
N ILE A 59 -6.19 4.51 1.16
CA ILE A 59 -5.06 5.39 0.86
C ILE A 59 -3.76 4.61 1.11
N ILE A 60 -2.92 4.50 0.09
CA ILE A 60 -1.63 3.82 0.12
C ILE A 60 -0.52 4.87 0.17
N ILE A 61 0.31 4.80 1.22
CA ILE A 61 1.42 5.73 1.47
C ILE A 61 2.75 4.98 1.35
N THR A 62 3.57 5.42 0.41
CA THR A 62 4.95 4.93 0.18
C THR A 62 6.00 5.99 0.47
N CYS A 63 5.57 7.18 0.90
CA CYS A 63 6.46 8.30 1.23
C CYS A 63 7.31 7.98 2.47
N GLN A 64 8.57 8.42 2.49
CA GLN A 64 9.37 8.40 3.73
C GLN A 64 8.63 9.13 4.87
N SER A 65 7.92 10.21 4.54
CA SER A 65 7.10 11.00 5.44
C SER A 65 5.91 11.60 4.66
N ALA A 66 4.72 11.57 5.26
CA ALA A 66 3.51 12.25 4.79
C ALA A 66 2.65 12.72 5.98
N SER A 67 1.80 13.72 5.74
CA SER A 67 0.83 14.28 6.70
C SER A 67 -0.61 14.17 6.17
N LEU A 68 -1.63 14.49 6.98
CA LEU A 68 -3.02 14.52 6.52
C LEU A 68 -3.23 15.63 5.49
N SER A 69 -2.56 16.77 5.65
CA SER A 69 -2.55 17.84 4.63
C SER A 69 -1.99 17.36 3.29
N ASP A 70 -0.93 16.55 3.29
CA ASP A 70 -0.38 15.99 2.04
C ASP A 70 -1.39 15.05 1.37
N ILE A 71 -2.02 14.18 2.15
CA ILE A 71 -3.07 13.28 1.67
C ILE A 71 -4.23 14.10 1.09
N TYR A 72 -4.70 15.12 1.81
CA TYR A 72 -5.80 15.97 1.38
C TYR A 72 -5.49 16.68 0.06
N ALA A 73 -4.29 17.26 -0.06
CA ALA A 73 -3.85 17.95 -1.27
C ALA A 73 -3.73 17.01 -2.49
N ILE A 74 -3.33 15.76 -2.27
CA ILE A 74 -3.11 14.78 -3.34
C ILE A 74 -4.40 14.05 -3.73
N VAL A 75 -5.16 13.57 -2.75
CA VAL A 75 -6.40 12.79 -2.97
C VAL A 75 -7.52 13.71 -3.41
N GLY A 76 -7.68 14.88 -2.76
CA GLY A 76 -8.65 15.91 -3.15
C GLY A 76 -10.13 15.52 -3.04
N ASP A 77 -10.44 14.30 -2.58
CA ASP A 77 -11.81 13.81 -2.42
C ASP A 77 -12.26 13.94 -0.96
N GLN A 78 -13.23 14.84 -0.73
CA GLN A 78 -13.82 15.09 0.57
C GLN A 78 -14.64 13.91 1.11
N ASN A 79 -15.03 12.95 0.27
CA ASN A 79 -15.68 11.72 0.72
C ASN A 79 -14.70 10.69 1.27
N VAL A 80 -13.39 10.90 1.04
CA VAL A 80 -12.29 10.04 1.50
C VAL A 80 -11.60 10.67 2.71
N LEU A 81 -11.21 11.94 2.60
CA LEU A 81 -10.64 12.73 3.69
C LEU A 81 -11.22 14.14 3.66
N LEU A 82 -12.09 14.43 4.62
CA LEU A 82 -12.68 15.75 4.81
C LEU A 82 -11.86 16.54 5.83
N LYS A 83 -11.43 17.75 5.46
CA LYS A 83 -11.07 18.78 6.43
C LYS A 83 -12.35 19.54 6.80
N GLU A 84 -12.73 19.53 8.07
CA GLU A 84 -13.81 20.39 8.53
C GLU A 84 -13.29 21.82 8.54
N ASP A 85 -13.86 22.65 7.67
CA ASP A 85 -13.63 24.10 7.74
C ASP A 85 -14.56 24.67 8.80
N ASP A 86 -14.01 25.54 9.65
CA ASP A 86 -14.74 26.27 10.68
C ASP A 86 -15.98 26.91 10.07
N HIS A 87 -17.15 26.33 10.34
CA HIS A 87 -18.34 27.13 10.25
C HIS A 87 -18.24 28.12 11.40
N VAL A 88 -17.74 29.32 11.09
CA VAL A 88 -17.78 30.47 11.99
C VAL A 88 -19.25 30.73 12.27
N GLY A 89 -19.76 30.08 13.31
CA GLY A 89 -21.05 30.37 13.88
C GLY A 89 -20.94 31.75 14.49
N VAL A 90 -21.15 32.79 13.68
CA VAL A 90 -21.42 34.12 14.19
C VAL A 90 -22.73 34.03 14.96
N ASP A 91 -22.64 33.77 16.26
CA ASP A 91 -23.75 34.05 17.16
C ASP A 91 -23.92 35.58 17.19
N PHE A 92 -24.84 36.06 16.37
CA PHE A 92 -25.20 37.48 16.28
C PHE A 92 -25.68 38.05 17.62
N ILE A 93 -25.98 37.20 18.62
CA ILE A 93 -26.46 37.61 19.94
C ILE A 93 -25.32 37.87 20.93
N SER A 94 -24.24 37.09 20.91
CA SER A 94 -23.19 37.19 21.94
C SER A 94 -21.98 38.03 21.55
N GLY A 95 -21.77 38.34 20.27
CA GLY A 95 -20.60 39.12 19.81
C GLY A 95 -19.25 38.45 20.09
N ASN A 96 -19.26 37.22 20.61
CA ASN A 96 -18.08 36.37 20.79
C ASN A 96 -17.93 35.53 19.52
N ILE A 97 -16.78 35.65 18.88
CA ILE A 97 -16.37 34.71 17.82
C ILE A 97 -15.85 33.47 18.54
N GLU A 98 -16.73 32.51 18.81
CA GLU A 98 -16.31 31.15 19.12
C GLU A 98 -16.30 30.36 17.81
N GLY A 99 -15.30 30.66 16.98
CA GLY A 99 -14.86 29.73 15.95
C GLY A 99 -13.61 29.07 16.51
N ASP A 100 -13.77 27.90 17.10
CA ASP A 100 -12.60 27.06 17.40
C ASP A 100 -12.05 26.65 16.05
N SER A 101 -10.88 27.15 15.68
CA SER A 101 -10.29 26.92 14.37
C SER A 101 -9.63 25.55 14.30
N ASP A 102 -10.38 24.54 14.69
CA ASP A 102 -9.84 23.24 14.95
C ASP A 102 -9.59 22.54 13.63
N ASN A 103 -8.35 22.12 13.41
CA ASN A 103 -8.00 21.26 12.29
C ASN A 103 -8.61 19.87 12.54
N VAL A 104 -9.93 19.75 12.38
CA VAL A 104 -10.69 18.52 12.53
C VAL A 104 -10.77 17.83 11.17
N TRP A 105 -10.45 16.54 11.18
CA TRP A 105 -10.44 15.72 9.99
C TRP A 105 -11.40 14.54 10.15
N GLN A 106 -12.11 14.19 9.08
CA GLN A 106 -12.87 12.95 8.99
C GLN A 106 -12.30 12.07 7.89
N LEU A 107 -11.82 10.89 8.27
CA LEU A 107 -11.29 9.86 7.38
C LEU A 107 -12.35 8.79 7.14
N ASN A 108 -12.68 8.54 5.88
CA ASN A 108 -13.67 7.57 5.43
C ASN A 108 -13.07 6.58 4.43
N ALA A 109 -11.86 6.13 4.74
CA ALA A 109 -11.10 5.16 3.97
C ALA A 109 -10.10 4.45 4.88
N GLY A 110 -9.62 3.28 4.45
CA GLY A 110 -8.44 2.64 5.03
C GLY A 110 -7.17 3.45 4.76
N ILE A 111 -6.15 3.27 5.60
CA ILE A 111 -4.80 3.77 5.33
C ILE A 111 -3.82 2.60 5.43
N THR A 112 -3.07 2.39 4.35
CA THR A 112 -1.95 1.45 4.30
C THR A 112 -0.65 2.22 4.20
N VAL A 113 0.23 2.05 5.19
CA VAL A 113 1.57 2.64 5.21
C VAL A 113 2.58 1.56 4.87
N ALA A 114 3.36 1.76 3.80
CA ALA A 114 4.37 0.81 3.36
C ALA A 114 5.52 0.66 4.36
N GLU A 115 6.32 -0.39 4.20
CA GLU A 115 7.53 -0.59 5.00
C GLU A 115 8.49 0.61 4.85
N ASN A 116 9.00 1.13 5.96
CA ASN A 116 9.85 2.33 6.03
C ASN A 116 9.18 3.65 5.61
N ALA A 117 7.86 3.67 5.41
CA ALA A 117 7.07 4.89 5.27
C ALA A 117 6.53 5.37 6.63
N THR A 118 6.26 6.66 6.75
CA THR A 118 5.70 7.25 7.99
C THR A 118 4.55 8.20 7.65
N LEU A 119 3.38 7.95 8.23
CA LEU A 119 2.29 8.92 8.31
C LEU A 119 2.38 9.66 9.65
N TYR A 120 2.63 10.98 9.60
CA TYR A 120 2.64 11.84 10.77
C TYR A 120 1.24 12.38 11.05
N ILE A 121 0.72 11.99 12.22
CA ILE A 121 -0.45 12.61 12.82
C ILE A 121 0.07 13.46 13.99
N ASN A 122 0.01 14.78 13.84
CA ASN A 122 0.58 15.70 14.83
C ASN A 122 -0.31 16.95 15.01
N SER A 123 -0.08 17.66 16.12
CA SER A 123 -0.90 18.81 16.52
C SER A 123 -0.73 20.07 15.66
N THR A 124 0.24 20.09 14.74
CA THR A 124 0.35 21.18 13.75
C THR A 124 -0.65 20.97 12.61
N ASP A 125 -0.98 19.71 12.32
CA ASP A 125 -1.81 19.31 11.18
C ASP A 125 -3.25 18.95 11.58
N THR A 126 -3.44 18.43 12.80
CA THR A 126 -4.76 17.98 13.28
C THR A 126 -4.96 18.23 14.77
N SER A 127 -6.10 18.81 15.12
CA SER A 127 -6.65 18.84 16.49
C SER A 127 -7.39 17.53 16.79
N TRP A 128 -8.12 17.01 15.80
CA TRP A 128 -8.91 15.80 15.93
C TRP A 128 -8.99 15.02 14.61
N LEU A 129 -8.82 13.69 14.68
CA LEU A 129 -9.00 12.80 13.52
C LEU A 129 -10.08 11.78 13.86
N LYS A 130 -11.22 11.90 13.16
CA LYS A 130 -12.33 10.97 13.25
C LYS A 130 -12.21 9.92 12.16
N ILE A 131 -12.27 8.64 12.54
CA ILE A 131 -12.28 7.52 11.59
C ILE A 131 -13.72 7.03 11.46
N LEU A 132 -14.25 7.01 10.24
CA LEU A 132 -15.57 6.46 9.94
C LEU A 132 -15.42 4.96 9.70
N ALA A 133 -16.06 4.15 10.54
CA ALA A 133 -15.94 2.69 10.51
C ALA A 133 -16.90 2.01 9.52
N ASP A 134 -17.69 2.80 8.78
CA ASP A 134 -18.75 2.33 7.88
C ASP A 134 -18.29 2.28 6.41
N GLY A 135 -16.99 2.51 6.17
CA GLY A 135 -16.37 2.56 4.84
C GLY A 135 -16.16 1.20 4.18
#